data_AF-A0A7G8E5Z9-F1
#
_entry.id   AF-A0A7G8E5Z9-F1
#
_cell.length_a   1.000
_cell.length_b   1.000
_cell.length_c   1.000
_cell.angle_alpha   90.00
_cell.angle_beta   90.00
_cell.angle_gamma   90.00
#
_symmetry.space_group_name_H-M   'P 1'
#
loop_
_entity.id
_entity.type
_entity.pdbx_description
1 polymer ?
#
loop_
_entity_poly.entity_id
_entity_poly.type
_entity_poly.pdbx_seq_one_letter_code
_entity_poly.pdbx_strand_id
1 'polypeptide(L)' 'MSFGAGSRRCIGAALAVYEMKLILARLLRGFQFRLTPASDRPNHPRRRGFTLGPTVPVCLQVVSAQR' A
#
# COMPACT_ATOMS: atom_id res chain seq x y z
N MET A 1 -1.63 -17.40 -3.70
CA MET A 1 -1.35 -16.65 -4.95
C MET A 1 -2.22 -15.39 -4.98
N SER A 2 -1.66 -14.18 -4.86
CA SER A 2 -2.43 -12.93 -4.70
C SER A 2 -3.10 -12.41 -5.99
N PHE A 3 -2.66 -12.87 -7.17
CA PHE A 3 -3.17 -12.45 -8.48
C PHE A 3 -3.84 -13.59 -9.26
N GLY A 4 -4.29 -14.64 -8.57
CA GLY A 4 -4.79 -15.87 -9.20
C GLY A 4 -3.68 -16.70 -9.85
N ALA A 5 -4.06 -17.72 -10.61
CA ALA A 5 -3.17 -18.64 -11.32
C ALA A 5 -3.85 -19.21 -12.59
N GLY A 6 -3.06 -19.83 -13.47
CA GLY A 6 -3.55 -20.47 -14.70
C GLY A 6 -4.01 -19.48 -15.78
N SER A 7 -4.89 -19.95 -16.68
CA SER A 7 -5.38 -19.20 -17.84
C SER A 7 -6.21 -17.96 -17.49
N ARG A 8 -6.85 -17.96 -16.31
CA ARG A 8 -7.62 -16.83 -15.78
C ARG A 8 -6.87 -16.05 -14.70
N ARG A 9 -5.52 -16.11 -14.67
CA ARG A 9 -4.73 -15.24 -13.80
C ARG A 9 -5.00 -13.77 -14.13
N CYS A 10 -4.84 -12.88 -13.16
CA CYS A 10 -4.96 -11.44 -13.39
C CYS A 10 -4.00 -11.00 -14.50
N ILE A 11 -4.54 -10.42 -15.58
CA ILE A 11 -3.78 -9.91 -16.71
C ILE A 11 -2.84 -8.76 -16.28
N GLY A 12 -3.24 -7.99 -15.28
CA GLY A 12 -2.46 -6.89 -14.70
C GLY A 12 -1.40 -7.30 -13.68
N ALA A 13 -1.19 -8.59 -13.41
CA ALA A 13 -0.29 -9.05 -12.34
C ALA A 13 1.14 -8.50 -12.47
N ALA A 14 1.69 -8.48 -13.69
CA ALA A 14 3.04 -7.97 -13.92
C ALA A 14 3.13 -6.45 -13.71
N LEU A 15 2.15 -5.72 -14.26
CA LEU A 15 2.07 -4.26 -14.14
C LEU A 15 1.91 -3.82 -12.67
N ALA A 16 0.99 -4.45 -11.94
CA ALA A 16 0.74 -4.12 -10.54
C ALA A 16 2.00 -4.27 -9.68
N VAL A 17 2.76 -5.35 -9.85
CA VAL A 17 4.02 -5.57 -9.11
C VAL A 17 5.09 -4.56 -9.52
N TYR A 18 5.17 -4.23 -10.82
CA TYR A 18 6.12 -3.23 -11.31
C TYR A 18 5.84 -1.85 -10.72
N GLU A 19 4.61 -1.37 -10.79
CA GLU A 19 4.22 -0.06 -10.25
C GLU A 19 4.35 0.01 -8.73
N MET A 20 3.93 -1.03 -8.00
CA MET A 20 4.11 -1.06 -6.54
C MET A 20 5.58 -0.91 -6.14
N LYS A 21 6.49 -1.57 -6.86
CA LYS A 21 7.94 -1.42 -6.62
C LYS A 21 8.42 -0.01 -6.92
N LEU A 22 8.00 0.58 -8.03
CA LEU A 22 8.41 1.94 -8.41
C LEU A 22 7.90 2.98 -7.41
N ILE A 23 6.63 2.90 -7.01
CA ILE A 23 6.03 3.83 -6.05
C ILE A 23 6.72 3.70 -4.70
N LEU A 24 6.92 2.48 -4.18
CA LEU A 24 7.64 2.28 -2.92
C LEU A 24 9.08 2.77 -2.99
N ALA A 25 9.81 2.47 -4.06
CA ALA A 25 11.17 2.94 -4.26
C ALA A 25 11.24 4.47 -4.29
N ARG A 26 10.27 5.14 -4.94
CA ARG A 26 10.20 6.60 -5.00
C ARG A 26 9.89 7.20 -3.63
N LEU A 27 8.89 6.67 -2.93
CA LEU A 27 8.48 7.16 -1.62
C LEU A 27 9.59 7.00 -0.57
N LEU A 28 10.19 5.81 -0.48
CA LEU A 28 11.19 5.51 0.55
C LEU A 28 12.56 6.15 0.31
N ARG A 29 12.92 6.45 -0.95
CA ARG A 29 14.14 7.21 -1.25
C ARG A 29 13.95 8.71 -1.07
N GLY A 30 12.77 9.21 -1.41
CA GLY A 30 12.50 10.65 -1.45
C GLY A 30 11.98 11.23 -0.15
N PHE A 31 11.51 10.41 0.80
CA PHE A 31 10.81 10.91 1.98
C PHE A 31 11.06 10.04 3.21
N GLN A 32 11.04 10.69 4.37
CA GLN A 32 10.91 10.03 5.67
C GLN A 32 9.50 10.22 6.19
N PHE A 33 8.89 9.15 6.68
CA PHE A 33 7.51 9.16 7.19
C PHE A 33 7.49 8.82 8.68
N ARG A 34 6.56 9.45 9.41
CA ARG A 34 6.21 9.08 10.78
C ARG A 34 4.72 8.75 10.84
N LEU A 35 4.38 7.70 11.58
CA LEU A 35 2.99 7.36 11.86
C LEU A 35 2.37 8.42 12.76
N THR A 36 1.20 8.95 12.41
CA THR A 36 0.54 9.93 13.28
C THR A 36 -0.17 9.23 14.45
N PRO A 37 -0.36 9.91 15.59
CA PRO A 37 -1.07 9.33 16.74
C PRO A 37 -2.49 8.82 16.41
N ALA A 38 -3.16 9.44 15.43
CA ALA A 38 -4.48 9.00 14.97
C ALA A 38 -4.50 7.56 14.39
N SER A 39 -3.34 7.08 13.95
CA SER A 39 -3.12 5.75 13.38
C SER A 39 -2.34 4.82 14.32
N ASP A 40 -1.99 5.26 15.54
CA ASP A 40 -1.28 4.46 16.54
C ASP A 40 -2.25 3.54 17.30
N ARG A 41 -2.85 2.61 16.57
CA ARG A 41 -3.82 1.63 17.08
C ARG A 41 -3.95 0.46 16.11
N PRO A 42 -4.45 -0.70 16.56
CA PRO A 42 -4.72 -1.82 15.66
C PRO A 42 -5.66 -1.41 14.52
N ASN A 43 -5.21 -1.62 13.27
CA ASN A 43 -6.00 -1.37 12.07
C ASN A 43 -6.25 -2.68 11.34
N HIS A 44 -7.35 -3.35 11.72
CA HIS A 44 -7.72 -4.63 11.14
C HIS A 44 -8.25 -4.44 9.70
N PRO A 45 -7.96 -5.39 8.78
CA PRO A 45 -8.59 -5.41 7.47
C PRO A 45 -10.11 -5.56 7.62
N ARG A 46 -10.86 -4.69 6.95
CA ARG A 46 -12.32 -4.76 6.85
C ARG A 46 -12.72 -4.90 5.39
N ARG A 47 -13.76 -5.70 5.16
CA ARG A 47 -14.38 -5.80 3.83
C ARG A 47 -15.03 -4.47 3.44
N ARG A 48 -14.68 -3.98 2.26
CA ARG A 48 -15.22 -2.80 1.58
C ARG A 48 -15.76 -3.25 0.22
N GLY A 49 -17.03 -3.67 0.19
CA GLY A 49 -17.61 -4.30 -1.00
C GLY A 49 -16.93 -5.63 -1.33
N PHE A 50 -16.35 -5.74 -2.53
CA PHE A 50 -15.62 -6.94 -2.96
C PHE A 50 -14.16 -6.97 -2.50
N THR A 51 -13.60 -5.86 -2.04
CA THR A 51 -12.19 -5.77 -1.64
C THR A 51 -12.02 -5.73 -0.12
N LEU A 52 -10.81 -6.01 0.34
CA LEU A 52 -10.38 -5.75 1.71
C LEU A 52 -9.61 -4.44 1.74
N GLY A 53 -9.82 -3.64 2.77
CA GLY A 53 -9.07 -2.42 3.03
C GLY A 53 -8.95 -2.15 4.51
N PRO A 54 -8.21 -1.11 4.92
CA PRO A 54 -8.10 -0.77 6.32
C PRO A 54 -9.46 -0.30 6.87
N THR A 55 -9.70 -0.58 8.15
CA THR A 55 -10.92 -0.15 8.85
C THR A 55 -10.97 1.38 8.91
N VAL A 56 -9.82 1.99 9.20
CA VAL A 56 -9.63 3.45 9.27
C VAL A 56 -8.49 3.88 8.34
N PRO A 57 -8.47 5.14 7.87
CA PRO A 57 -7.33 5.66 7.12
C PRO A 57 -6.02 5.50 7.90
N VAL A 58 -4.93 5.15 7.18
CA VAL A 58 -3.57 5.18 7.72
C VAL A 58 -3.00 6.56 7.43
N CYS A 59 -2.79 7.34 8.48
CA CYS A 59 -2.30 8.70 8.39
C CYS A 59 -0.79 8.71 8.67
N LEU A 60 -0.03 9.20 7.69
CA LEU A 60 1.42 9.38 7.78
C LEU A 60 1.75 10.87 7.66
N GLN A 61 2.73 11.31 8.42
CA GLN A 61 3.32 12.65 8.30
C GLN A 61 4.68 12.53 7.62
N VAL A 62 4.94 13.39 6.62
CA VAL A 62 6.28 13.54 6.05
C VAL A 62 7.14 14.32 7.04
N VAL A 63 8.23 13.70 7.49
CA VAL A 63 9.20 14.30 8.42
C VAL A 63 10.26 15.09 7.66
N SER A 64 10.73 14.55 6.54
CA SER A 64 11.70 15.21 5.66
C SER A 64 11.54 14.71 4.22
N ALA A 65 11.98 15.52 3.26
CA ALA A 65 12.19 15.11 1.89
C ALA A 65 13.70 14.96 1.64
N GLN A 66 14.10 13.80 1.13
CA GLN A 66 15.44 13.50 0.65
C GLN A 66 15.44 13.65 -0.87
N ARG A 67 16.48 14.26 -1.42
CA ARG A 67 16.60 14.54 -2.85
C ARG A 67 17.34 13.43 -3.57
#